data_AF-A0A0R1GEC3-F1
#
_entry.id   AF-A0A0R1GEC3-F1
#
_cell.length_a   1.000
_cell.length_b   1.000
_cell.length_c   1.000
_cell.angle_alpha   90.00
_cell.angle_beta   90.00
_cell.angle_gamma   90.00
#
_symmetry.space_group_name_H-M   'P 1'
#
loop_
_entity.id
_entity.type
_entity.pdbx_description
1 polymer ?
#
loop_
_entity_poly.entity_id
_entity_poly.type
_entity_poly.pdbx_seq_one_letter_code
_entity_poly.pdbx_strand_id
1 'polypeptide(L)'
;MDKEDNEMVTEVRMVTETYHLHGQTIEACVPARFDLKTGHQVFDEVLDEQAIQQAFTIYRCKNQIISVQRIKTLRQNLGLSQRDFAALLGWSPTTIATYETGTLPSHAHNSALLALEQDQQHVQFLFTVNREKISQRGQTALLAQQAPVAAQVLIETGITESFQATNQTIVAGYQVFDLKKFGQFVSFFLQQGPHCDARQLNDLLATADFTFFGQQTVGISGMVYCKPATKVEPIKRQLVYGALVNSGVLAETATGYQATQAVDETWFTALELATMQAVAQSGPDEKMLQRIGTADEIAYDRVN
;
A
#
# COMPACT_ATOMS: atom_id res chain seq x y z
N MET A 1 -61.61 9.04 -48.11
CA MET A 1 -61.17 9.80 -46.92
C MET A 1 -59.91 9.10 -46.47
N ASP A 2 -58.83 9.50 -47.13
CA ASP A 2 -57.58 8.75 -47.15
C ASP A 2 -56.84 9.01 -45.84
N LYS A 3 -56.56 7.93 -45.10
CA LYS A 3 -55.57 7.95 -44.04
C LYS A 3 -54.21 7.91 -44.73
N GLU A 4 -53.62 9.07 -44.96
CA GLU A 4 -52.17 9.15 -45.18
C GLU A 4 -51.48 8.74 -43.88
N ASP A 5 -51.03 7.48 -43.81
CA ASP A 5 -49.97 7.07 -42.90
C ASP A 5 -48.68 7.80 -43.30
N ASN A 6 -48.54 9.03 -42.79
CA ASN A 6 -47.33 9.82 -42.95
C ASN A 6 -46.25 9.24 -42.02
N GLU A 7 -45.54 8.21 -42.50
CA GLU A 7 -44.37 7.64 -41.84
C GLU A 7 -43.36 8.78 -41.56
N MET A 8 -43.14 9.11 -40.28
CA MET A 8 -42.15 10.10 -39.89
C MET A 8 -40.76 9.54 -40.19
N VAL A 9 -40.09 10.08 -41.20
CA VAL A 9 -38.72 9.70 -41.54
C VAL A 9 -37.77 10.50 -40.65
N THR A 10 -37.01 9.81 -39.80
CA THR A 10 -36.10 10.42 -38.82
C THR A 10 -34.66 9.98 -39.06
N GLU A 11 -33.70 10.78 -38.60
CA GLU A 11 -32.29 10.41 -38.56
C GLU A 11 -31.64 10.77 -37.21
N VAL A 12 -30.47 10.17 -36.92
CA VAL A 12 -29.70 10.43 -35.69
C VAL A 12 -28.43 11.18 -36.06
N ARG A 13 -28.21 12.33 -35.41
CA ARG A 13 -27.02 13.18 -35.60
C ARG A 13 -26.34 13.46 -34.26
N MET A 14 -25.03 13.68 -34.28
CA MET A 14 -24.30 14.20 -33.12
C MET A 14 -24.51 15.71 -33.03
N VAL A 15 -24.91 16.19 -31.87
CA VAL A 15 -25.11 17.61 -31.58
C VAL A 15 -24.45 17.99 -30.25
N THR A 16 -24.06 19.25 -30.11
CA THR A 16 -23.56 19.79 -28.85
C THR A 16 -24.72 20.36 -28.06
N GLU A 17 -25.05 19.71 -26.96
CA GLU A 17 -26.08 20.15 -26.01
C GLU A 17 -25.44 20.69 -24.74
N THR A 18 -26.14 21.63 -24.09
CA THR A 18 -25.68 22.29 -22.87
C THR A 18 -26.54 21.89 -21.68
N TYR A 19 -25.90 21.38 -20.63
CA TYR A 19 -26.54 20.89 -19.41
C TYR A 19 -26.10 21.73 -18.21
N HIS A 20 -27.04 22.07 -17.32
CA HIS A 20 -26.73 22.77 -16.07
C HIS A 20 -26.79 21.80 -14.88
N LEU A 21 -25.62 21.40 -14.37
CA LEU A 21 -25.47 20.41 -13.30
C LEU A 21 -24.80 21.04 -12.08
N HIS A 22 -25.51 21.08 -10.95
CA HIS A 22 -25.00 21.61 -9.67
C HIS A 22 -24.35 23.02 -9.80
N GLY A 23 -24.94 23.89 -10.63
CA GLY A 23 -24.44 25.24 -10.86
C GLY A 23 -23.28 25.36 -11.86
N GLN A 24 -22.89 24.26 -12.52
CA GLN A 24 -21.90 24.26 -13.61
C GLN A 24 -22.57 23.96 -14.96
N THR A 25 -22.04 24.58 -16.01
CA THR A 25 -22.46 24.34 -17.39
C THR A 25 -21.57 23.27 -18.03
N ILE A 26 -22.19 22.23 -18.57
CA ILE A 26 -21.54 21.09 -19.22
C ILE A 26 -22.00 21.00 -20.66
N GLU A 27 -21.07 21.20 -21.58
CA GLU A 27 -21.28 20.95 -23.00
C GLU A 27 -20.96 19.48 -23.30
N ALA A 28 -21.91 18.77 -23.90
CA ALA A 28 -21.80 17.36 -24.24
C ALA A 28 -22.10 17.16 -25.73
N CYS A 29 -21.23 16.44 -26.44
CA CYS A 29 -21.50 15.96 -27.79
C CYS A 29 -22.28 14.65 -27.69
N VAL A 30 -23.57 14.67 -28.06
CA VAL A 30 -24.54 13.60 -27.80
C VAL A 30 -25.33 13.26 -29.07
N PRO A 31 -25.77 12.01 -29.24
CA PRO A 31 -26.67 11.64 -30.33
C PRO A 31 -28.09 12.14 -30.03
N ALA A 32 -28.72 12.80 -31.00
CA ALA A 32 -30.12 13.21 -30.92
C ALA A 32 -30.87 12.87 -32.21
N ARG A 33 -32.17 12.57 -32.09
CA ARG A 33 -33.03 12.24 -33.22
C ARG A 33 -33.62 13.51 -33.81
N PHE A 34 -33.64 13.60 -35.13
CA PHE A 34 -34.23 14.72 -35.88
C PHE A 34 -35.23 14.21 -36.90
N ASP A 35 -36.33 14.94 -37.08
CA ASP A 35 -37.26 14.75 -38.20
C ASP A 35 -36.61 15.31 -39.49
N LEU A 36 -36.53 14.49 -40.54
CA LEU A 36 -35.92 14.89 -41.81
C LEU A 36 -36.69 15.98 -42.56
N LYS A 37 -38.00 16.08 -42.34
CA LYS A 37 -38.85 17.05 -43.04
C LYS A 37 -38.76 18.43 -42.40
N THR A 38 -38.76 18.48 -41.07
CA THR A 38 -38.76 19.75 -40.31
C THR A 38 -37.38 20.17 -39.83
N GLY A 39 -36.44 19.23 -39.70
CA GLY A 39 -35.13 19.45 -39.10
C GLY A 39 -35.16 19.65 -37.58
N HIS A 40 -36.32 19.45 -36.94
CA HIS A 40 -36.49 19.64 -35.51
C HIS A 40 -36.09 18.37 -34.73
N GLN A 41 -35.56 18.56 -33.53
CA GLN A 41 -35.26 17.45 -32.62
C GLN A 41 -36.54 16.75 -32.18
N VAL A 42 -36.53 15.43 -32.23
CA VAL A 42 -37.63 14.55 -31.83
C VAL A 42 -37.19 13.81 -30.58
N PHE A 43 -38.06 13.75 -29.58
CA PHE A 43 -37.82 13.00 -28.36
C PHE A 43 -37.60 11.51 -28.67
N ASP A 44 -36.52 10.96 -28.14
CA ASP A 44 -36.17 9.55 -28.21
C ASP A 44 -35.63 9.16 -26.84
N GLU A 45 -36.47 8.47 -26.06
CA GLU A 45 -36.18 8.11 -24.67
C GLU A 45 -34.80 7.48 -24.49
N VAL A 46 -34.35 6.64 -25.43
CA VAL A 46 -33.05 5.96 -25.34
C VAL A 46 -31.90 6.91 -25.62
N LEU A 47 -32.02 7.77 -26.64
CA LEU A 47 -30.97 8.73 -26.99
C LEU A 47 -30.87 9.87 -25.96
N ASP A 48 -32.02 10.33 -25.47
CA ASP A 48 -32.10 11.38 -24.45
C ASP A 48 -31.54 10.89 -23.11
N GLU A 49 -31.79 9.63 -22.72
CA GLU A 49 -31.15 9.03 -21.53
C GLU A 49 -29.63 8.92 -21.71
N GLN A 50 -29.15 8.49 -22.89
CA GLN A 50 -27.72 8.44 -23.20
C GLN A 50 -27.07 9.81 -23.14
N ALA A 51 -27.74 10.85 -23.64
CA ALA A 51 -27.27 12.21 -23.62
C ALA A 51 -27.08 12.74 -22.18
N ILE A 52 -28.05 12.49 -21.31
CA ILE A 52 -27.96 12.83 -19.88
C ILE A 52 -26.80 12.10 -19.19
N GLN A 53 -26.64 10.79 -19.44
CA GLN A 53 -25.54 10.01 -18.85
C GLN A 53 -24.16 10.49 -19.32
N GLN A 54 -24.07 10.94 -20.58
CA GLN A 54 -22.84 11.52 -21.12
C GLN A 54 -22.52 12.85 -20.42
N ALA A 55 -23.50 13.73 -20.22
CA ALA A 55 -23.32 14.97 -19.48
C ALA A 55 -22.87 14.71 -18.03
N PHE A 56 -23.48 13.73 -17.36
CA PHE A 56 -23.06 13.31 -16.01
C PHE A 56 -21.63 12.77 -15.99
N THR A 57 -21.23 12.00 -17.01
CA THR A 57 -19.87 11.46 -17.11
C THR A 57 -18.84 12.59 -17.26
N ILE A 58 -19.10 13.57 -18.13
CA ILE A 58 -18.24 14.75 -18.29
C ILE A 58 -18.15 15.52 -16.97
N TYR A 59 -19.28 15.73 -16.29
CA TYR A 59 -19.32 16.39 -15.00
C TYR A 59 -18.47 15.64 -13.94
N ARG A 60 -18.57 14.31 -13.90
CA ARG A 60 -17.77 13.47 -12.99
C ARG A 60 -16.28 13.63 -13.23
N CYS A 61 -15.85 13.58 -14.49
CA CYS A 61 -14.45 13.74 -14.86
C CYS A 61 -13.91 15.11 -14.43
N LYS A 62 -14.66 16.19 -14.69
CA LYS A 62 -14.24 17.55 -14.32
C LYS A 62 -14.14 17.76 -12.80
N ASN A 63 -15.00 17.11 -12.02
CA ASN A 63 -15.10 17.33 -10.57
C ASN A 63 -14.50 16.19 -9.73
N GLN A 64 -13.73 15.27 -10.34
CA GLN A 64 -13.13 14.11 -9.67
C GLN A 64 -14.14 13.27 -8.87
N ILE A 65 -15.34 13.12 -9.43
CA ILE A 65 -16.41 12.33 -8.79
C ILE A 65 -16.23 10.88 -9.17
N ILE A 66 -16.31 10.00 -8.17
CA ILE A 66 -16.19 8.55 -8.36
C ILE A 66 -17.26 8.04 -9.36
N SER A 67 -16.81 7.19 -10.28
CA SER A 67 -17.68 6.65 -11.33
C SER A 67 -18.56 5.53 -10.80
N VAL A 68 -19.69 5.27 -11.47
CA VAL A 68 -20.59 4.16 -11.16
C VAL A 68 -19.84 2.83 -11.07
N GLN A 69 -18.94 2.58 -12.02
CA GLN A 69 -18.15 1.35 -12.05
C GLN A 69 -17.20 1.28 -10.86
N ARG A 70 -16.52 2.37 -10.51
CA ARG A 70 -15.64 2.40 -9.32
C ARG A 70 -16.39 2.13 -8.02
N ILE A 71 -17.61 2.66 -7.87
CA ILE A 71 -18.47 2.35 -6.70
C ILE A 71 -18.79 0.85 -6.65
N LYS A 72 -19.23 0.26 -7.79
CA LYS A 72 -19.53 -1.18 -7.88
C LYS A 72 -18.30 -2.03 -7.56
N THR A 73 -17.15 -1.70 -8.15
CA THR A 73 -15.88 -2.38 -7.93
C THR A 73 -15.45 -2.28 -6.47
N LEU A 74 -15.49 -1.09 -5.86
CA LEU A 74 -15.16 -0.89 -4.45
C LEU A 74 -16.01 -1.79 -3.55
N ARG A 75 -17.34 -1.79 -3.75
CA ARG A 75 -18.25 -2.65 -2.98
C ARG A 75 -17.97 -4.15 -3.21
N GLN A 76 -17.72 -4.56 -4.45
CA GLN A 76 -17.44 -5.94 -4.82
C GLN A 76 -16.11 -6.43 -4.24
N ASN A 77 -15.08 -5.60 -4.25
CA ASN A 77 -13.77 -5.86 -3.64
C ASN A 77 -13.92 -6.11 -2.13
N LEU A 78 -14.82 -5.35 -1.48
CA LEU A 78 -15.18 -5.56 -0.08
C LEU A 78 -16.07 -6.80 0.15
N GLY A 79 -16.51 -7.49 -0.91
CA GLY A 79 -17.37 -8.66 -0.82
C GLY A 79 -18.78 -8.35 -0.29
N LEU A 80 -19.22 -7.10 -0.39
CA LEU A 80 -20.46 -6.61 0.23
C LEU A 80 -21.64 -6.55 -0.74
N SER A 81 -22.84 -6.83 -0.21
CA SER A 81 -24.10 -6.48 -0.88
C SER A 81 -24.34 -4.96 -0.85
N GLN A 82 -25.23 -4.42 -1.68
CA GLN A 82 -25.59 -2.99 -1.61
C GLN A 82 -26.10 -2.60 -0.21
N ARG A 83 -26.85 -3.49 0.44
CA ARG A 83 -27.35 -3.30 1.80
C ARG A 83 -26.24 -3.26 2.83
N ASP A 84 -25.28 -4.19 2.76
CA ASP A 84 -24.15 -4.23 3.70
C ASP A 84 -23.19 -3.07 3.48
N PHE A 85 -22.98 -2.66 2.23
CA PHE A 85 -22.15 -1.50 1.89
C PHE A 85 -22.77 -0.18 2.38
N ALA A 86 -24.09 -0.04 2.24
CA ALA A 86 -24.82 1.06 2.84
C ALA A 86 -24.71 1.05 4.37
N ALA A 87 -24.84 -0.13 5.00
CA ALA A 87 -24.69 -0.27 6.45
C ALA A 87 -23.29 0.10 6.93
N LEU A 88 -22.23 -0.30 6.19
CA LEU A 88 -20.85 0.07 6.48
C LEU A 88 -20.64 1.59 6.49
N LEU A 89 -21.19 2.29 5.49
CA LEU A 89 -21.09 3.75 5.34
C LEU A 89 -22.09 4.53 6.21
N GLY A 90 -23.04 3.84 6.87
CA GLY A 90 -24.12 4.48 7.62
C GLY A 90 -25.18 5.16 6.74
N TRP A 91 -25.34 4.72 5.49
CA TRP A 91 -26.29 5.26 4.51
C TRP A 91 -27.50 4.35 4.33
N SER A 92 -28.52 4.85 3.62
CA SER A 92 -29.65 4.02 3.19
C SER A 92 -29.24 3.10 2.02
N PRO A 93 -29.78 1.87 1.91
CA PRO A 93 -29.56 1.01 0.74
C PRO A 93 -29.96 1.69 -0.57
N THR A 94 -31.03 2.51 -0.54
CA THR A 94 -31.50 3.29 -1.69
C THR A 94 -30.44 4.29 -2.17
N THR A 95 -29.69 4.91 -1.26
CA THR A 95 -28.59 5.83 -1.61
C THR A 95 -27.53 5.12 -2.45
N ILE A 96 -27.09 3.92 -2.04
CA ILE A 96 -26.12 3.13 -2.80
C ILE A 96 -26.69 2.70 -4.14
N ALA A 97 -27.93 2.20 -4.17
CA ALA A 97 -28.59 1.80 -5.42
C ALA A 97 -28.66 2.97 -6.42
N THR A 98 -29.02 4.16 -5.95
CA THR A 98 -29.15 5.39 -6.74
C THR A 98 -27.81 5.83 -7.34
N TYR A 99 -26.70 5.66 -6.63
CA TYR A 99 -25.37 5.93 -7.16
C TYR A 99 -24.89 4.85 -8.13
N GLU A 100 -25.22 3.58 -7.88
CA GLU A 100 -24.90 2.47 -8.78
C GLU A 100 -25.73 2.45 -10.07
N THR A 101 -26.80 3.24 -10.15
CA THR A 101 -27.60 3.47 -11.36
C THR A 101 -27.25 4.76 -12.11
N GLY A 102 -26.30 5.56 -11.62
CA GLY A 102 -25.78 6.71 -12.37
C GLY A 102 -26.12 8.08 -11.82
N THR A 103 -26.76 8.20 -10.66
CA THR A 103 -26.95 9.51 -10.03
C THR A 103 -25.62 10.08 -9.50
N LEU A 104 -25.50 11.41 -9.50
CA LEU A 104 -24.33 12.09 -8.95
C LEU A 104 -24.37 12.07 -7.40
N PRO A 105 -23.32 11.60 -6.71
CA PRO A 105 -23.23 11.72 -5.27
C PRO A 105 -23.06 13.17 -4.82
N SER A 106 -23.51 13.45 -3.59
CA SER A 106 -23.18 14.72 -2.93
C SER A 106 -21.67 14.81 -2.71
N HIS A 107 -21.14 16.02 -2.48
CA HIS A 107 -19.72 16.19 -2.18
C HIS A 107 -19.28 15.34 -0.99
N ALA A 108 -20.04 15.34 0.11
CA ALA A 108 -19.73 14.55 1.30
C ALA A 108 -19.71 13.03 1.00
N HIS A 109 -20.67 12.53 0.23
CA HIS A 109 -20.71 11.11 -0.14
C HIS A 109 -19.58 10.75 -1.11
N ASN A 110 -19.25 11.63 -2.05
CA ASN A 110 -18.11 11.43 -2.93
C ASN A 110 -16.79 11.34 -2.14
N SER A 111 -16.56 12.26 -1.21
CA SER A 111 -15.37 12.23 -0.35
C SER A 111 -15.28 10.95 0.48
N ALA A 112 -16.41 10.48 1.04
CA ALA A 112 -16.44 9.23 1.80
C ALA A 112 -16.11 8.01 0.92
N LEU A 113 -16.65 7.93 -0.29
CA LEU A 113 -16.35 6.84 -1.24
C LEU A 113 -14.88 6.85 -1.68
N LEU A 114 -14.31 8.03 -1.94
CA LEU A 114 -12.89 8.16 -2.29
C LEU A 114 -11.98 7.78 -1.12
N ALA A 115 -12.30 8.21 0.10
CA ALA A 115 -11.55 7.82 1.30
C ALA A 115 -11.59 6.30 1.51
N LEU A 116 -12.75 5.68 1.32
CA LEU A 116 -12.91 4.24 1.43
C LEU A 116 -12.12 3.47 0.35
N GLU A 117 -11.97 4.03 -0.85
CA GLU A 117 -11.18 3.43 -1.93
C GLU A 117 -9.66 3.50 -1.67
N GLN A 118 -9.20 4.52 -0.94
CA GLN A 118 -7.77 4.77 -0.70
C GLN A 118 -7.25 4.22 0.62
N ASP A 119 -8.09 4.12 1.65
CA ASP A 119 -7.66 3.82 3.02
C ASP A 119 -8.35 2.58 3.58
N GLN A 120 -7.62 1.47 3.60
CA GLN A 120 -8.09 0.22 4.19
C GLN A 120 -8.30 0.32 5.71
N GLN A 121 -7.55 1.18 6.42
CA GLN A 121 -7.78 1.41 7.85
C GLN A 121 -9.12 2.12 8.06
N HIS A 122 -9.52 3.00 7.16
CA HIS A 122 -10.83 3.63 7.19
C HIS A 122 -11.97 2.61 7.05
N VAL A 123 -11.82 1.62 6.16
CA VAL A 123 -12.75 0.48 6.06
C VAL A 123 -12.88 -0.24 7.40
N GLN A 124 -11.75 -0.50 8.08
CA GLN A 124 -11.78 -1.19 9.37
C GLN A 124 -12.42 -0.36 10.48
N PHE A 125 -12.12 0.93 10.54
CA PHE A 125 -12.76 1.84 11.48
C PHE A 125 -14.29 1.82 11.31
N LEU A 126 -14.78 1.98 10.08
CA LEU A 126 -16.21 1.94 9.79
C LEU A 126 -16.83 0.57 10.10
N PHE A 127 -16.11 -0.52 9.82
CA PHE A 127 -16.54 -1.86 10.18
C PHE A 127 -16.68 -2.02 11.69
N THR A 128 -15.73 -1.53 12.49
CA THR A 128 -15.81 -1.55 13.95
C THR A 128 -17.02 -0.77 14.46
N VAL A 129 -17.26 0.43 13.91
CA VAL A 129 -18.35 1.32 14.35
C VAL A 129 -19.73 0.81 13.94
N ASN A 130 -19.87 0.25 12.73
CA ASN A 130 -21.17 -0.13 12.15
C ASN A 130 -21.41 -1.64 12.12
N ARG A 131 -20.56 -2.44 12.80
CA ARG A 131 -20.55 -3.91 12.75
C ARG A 131 -21.94 -4.54 12.89
N GLU A 132 -22.70 -4.10 13.90
CA GLU A 132 -24.00 -4.67 14.25
C GLU A 132 -25.07 -4.46 13.16
N LYS A 133 -24.89 -3.46 12.29
CA LYS A 133 -25.82 -3.14 11.20
C LYS A 133 -25.53 -3.95 9.94
N ILE A 134 -24.35 -4.58 9.87
CA ILE A 134 -23.89 -5.37 8.72
C ILE A 134 -24.32 -6.84 8.91
N SER A 135 -24.82 -7.48 7.86
CA SER A 135 -25.24 -8.89 7.93
C SER A 135 -24.06 -9.81 8.25
N GLN A 136 -24.35 -11.00 8.80
CA GLN A 136 -23.31 -11.99 9.12
C GLN A 136 -22.44 -12.33 7.89
N ARG A 137 -23.04 -12.42 6.69
CA ARG A 137 -22.31 -12.61 5.43
C ARG A 137 -21.34 -11.47 5.15
N GLY A 138 -21.80 -10.22 5.27
CA GLY A 138 -20.96 -9.04 5.07
C GLY A 138 -19.84 -8.94 6.11
N GLN A 139 -20.13 -9.27 7.37
CA GLN A 139 -19.12 -9.34 8.42
C GLN A 139 -18.05 -10.38 8.10
N THR A 140 -18.44 -11.59 7.68
CA THR A 140 -17.49 -12.64 7.27
C THR A 140 -16.64 -12.19 6.08
N ALA A 141 -17.21 -11.49 5.09
CA ALA A 141 -16.47 -10.99 3.92
C ALA A 141 -15.40 -9.94 4.30
N LEU A 142 -15.74 -9.02 5.21
CA LEU A 142 -14.80 -8.01 5.72
C LEU A 142 -13.73 -8.64 6.61
N LEU A 143 -14.11 -9.58 7.49
CA LEU A 143 -13.18 -10.35 8.32
C LEU A 143 -12.24 -11.23 7.47
N ALA A 144 -12.70 -11.75 6.34
CA ALA A 144 -11.87 -12.52 5.41
C ALA A 144 -10.89 -11.63 4.61
N GLN A 145 -11.17 -10.35 4.44
CA GLN A 145 -10.19 -9.38 3.93
C GLN A 145 -9.26 -8.85 5.01
N GLN A 146 -9.70 -8.92 6.27
CA GLN A 146 -8.83 -8.90 7.44
C GLN A 146 -8.17 -10.26 7.71
N ALA A 147 -8.30 -11.25 6.80
CA ALA A 147 -7.54 -12.50 6.92
C ALA A 147 -6.12 -12.07 7.22
N PRO A 148 -5.54 -12.60 8.29
CA PRO A 148 -4.45 -11.92 8.93
C PRO A 148 -3.35 -11.83 7.89
N VAL A 149 -3.03 -10.60 7.46
CA VAL A 149 -1.62 -10.24 7.43
C VAL A 149 -1.19 -10.64 8.82
N ALA A 150 -0.57 -11.82 8.95
CA ALA A 150 -0.24 -12.42 10.24
C ALA A 150 0.28 -11.27 11.11
N ALA A 151 -0.16 -11.12 12.36
CA ALA A 151 0.31 -9.99 13.19
C ALA A 151 1.84 -9.82 13.06
N GLN A 152 2.53 -10.96 12.90
CA GLN A 152 3.89 -11.11 12.45
C GLN A 152 4.29 -10.33 11.16
N VAL A 153 3.59 -10.48 10.04
CA VAL A 153 3.81 -9.72 8.80
C VAL A 153 3.57 -8.22 8.99
N LEU A 154 2.58 -7.80 9.80
CA LEU A 154 2.39 -6.37 10.12
C LEU A 154 3.56 -5.82 10.95
N ILE A 155 4.02 -6.59 11.94
CA ILE A 155 5.20 -6.26 12.75
C ILE A 155 6.44 -6.15 11.85
N GLU A 156 6.66 -7.12 10.96
CA GLU A 156 7.79 -7.13 10.03
C GLU A 156 7.77 -5.92 9.09
N THR A 157 6.60 -5.62 8.52
CA THR A 157 6.41 -4.48 7.62
C THR A 157 6.64 -3.16 8.36
N GLY A 158 5.99 -2.96 9.52
CA GLY A 158 6.14 -1.74 10.30
C GLY A 158 7.56 -1.51 10.81
N ILE A 159 8.30 -2.57 11.16
CA ILE A 159 9.71 -2.45 11.52
C ILE A 159 10.55 -2.05 10.33
N THR A 160 10.35 -2.69 9.17
CA THR A 160 11.05 -2.36 7.92
C THR A 160 10.81 -0.90 7.52
N GLU A 161 9.56 -0.44 7.55
CA GLU A 161 9.17 0.95 7.27
C GLU A 161 9.79 1.94 8.25
N SER A 162 10.04 1.53 9.51
CA SER A 162 10.66 2.41 10.50
C SER A 162 12.10 2.83 10.14
N PHE A 163 12.73 2.20 9.14
CA PHE A 163 14.05 2.56 8.60
C PHE A 163 13.98 3.37 7.29
N GLN A 164 12.77 3.73 6.82
CA GLN A 164 12.59 4.44 5.55
C GLN A 164 13.41 5.74 5.47
N ALA A 165 13.52 6.48 6.58
CA ALA A 165 14.29 7.73 6.65
C ALA A 165 15.81 7.54 6.44
N THR A 166 16.34 6.34 6.64
CA THR A 166 17.76 6.03 6.44
C THR A 166 18.05 5.24 5.17
N ASN A 167 17.03 4.68 4.53
CA ASN A 167 17.22 3.91 3.29
C ASN A 167 17.89 4.76 2.21
N GLN A 168 18.78 4.15 1.44
CA GLN A 168 19.50 4.81 0.34
C GLN A 168 20.37 6.02 0.78
N THR A 169 20.74 6.08 2.06
CA THR A 169 21.73 7.05 2.57
C THR A 169 23.09 6.39 2.73
N ILE A 170 24.15 7.20 2.87
CA ILE A 170 25.51 6.69 3.09
C ILE A 170 25.62 5.85 4.37
N VAL A 171 24.88 6.20 5.43
CA VAL A 171 24.92 5.48 6.72
C VAL A 171 24.22 4.12 6.67
N ALA A 172 23.34 3.89 5.69
CA ALA A 172 22.74 2.59 5.39
C ALA A 172 23.45 1.86 4.23
N GLY A 173 24.63 2.34 3.81
CA GLY A 173 25.37 1.78 2.68
C GLY A 173 24.59 1.85 1.36
N TYR A 174 23.77 2.88 1.15
CA TYR A 174 22.87 3.03 -0.01
C TYR A 174 21.89 1.85 -0.23
N GLN A 175 21.67 1.01 0.79
CA GLN A 175 20.79 -0.15 0.72
C GLN A 175 19.44 0.16 1.38
N VAL A 176 18.40 -0.60 0.98
CA VAL A 176 17.08 -0.61 1.64
C VAL A 176 17.10 -1.71 2.69
N PHE A 177 16.78 -1.35 3.94
CA PHE A 177 16.65 -2.33 5.01
C PHE A 177 15.45 -3.26 4.76
N ASP A 178 15.63 -4.55 5.01
CA ASP A 178 14.57 -5.57 5.01
C ASP A 178 14.78 -6.49 6.21
N LEU A 179 13.76 -6.60 7.08
CA LEU A 179 13.88 -7.37 8.32
C LEU A 179 14.12 -8.87 8.07
N LYS A 180 13.58 -9.44 6.99
CA LYS A 180 13.77 -10.86 6.65
C LYS A 180 15.19 -11.11 6.16
N LYS A 181 15.70 -10.27 5.24
CA LYS A 181 17.11 -10.33 4.80
C LYS A 181 18.05 -10.18 6.00
N PHE A 182 17.78 -9.21 6.87
CA PHE A 182 18.57 -9.01 8.09
C PHE A 182 18.50 -10.22 9.03
N GLY A 183 17.34 -10.88 9.16
CA GLY A 183 17.19 -12.12 9.91
C GLY A 183 18.08 -13.25 9.38
N GLN A 184 18.18 -13.40 8.05
CA GLN A 184 19.11 -14.34 7.43
C GLN A 184 20.57 -13.95 7.68
N PHE A 185 20.87 -12.65 7.64
CA PHE A 185 22.21 -12.11 7.83
C PHE A 185 22.72 -12.36 9.26
N VAL A 186 21.86 -12.14 10.25
CA VAL A 186 22.11 -12.47 11.66
C VAL A 186 22.27 -13.98 11.85
N SER A 187 21.35 -14.76 11.28
CA SER A 187 21.37 -16.23 11.39
C SER A 187 22.64 -16.83 10.80
N PHE A 188 23.16 -16.26 9.71
CA PHE A 188 24.41 -16.68 9.10
C PHE A 188 25.55 -16.63 10.10
N PHE A 189 25.81 -15.47 10.73
CA PHE A 189 26.91 -15.33 11.67
C PHE A 189 26.72 -16.18 12.94
N LEU A 190 25.49 -16.29 13.45
CA LEU A 190 25.18 -17.15 14.59
C LEU A 190 25.42 -18.65 14.33
N GLN A 191 25.41 -19.07 13.06
CA GLN A 191 25.69 -20.45 12.66
C GLN A 191 27.16 -20.69 12.27
N GLN A 192 27.96 -19.64 12.14
CA GLN A 192 29.41 -19.77 11.99
C GLN A 192 30.06 -20.06 13.35
N GLY A 193 31.17 -20.83 13.34
CA GLY A 193 31.79 -21.52 14.49
C GLY A 193 32.24 -20.68 15.70
N PRO A 194 33.34 -21.04 16.41
CA PRO A 194 33.61 -20.62 17.80
C PRO A 194 33.79 -19.11 18.09
N HIS A 195 33.64 -18.23 17.09
CA HIS A 195 33.79 -16.77 17.18
C HIS A 195 32.47 -15.98 17.19
N CYS A 196 31.32 -16.64 17.31
CA CYS A 196 30.04 -15.94 17.46
C CYS A 196 29.52 -16.05 18.91
N ASP A 197 30.25 -15.49 19.87
CA ASP A 197 29.58 -15.10 21.11
C ASP A 197 28.62 -13.94 20.79
N ALA A 198 27.51 -13.79 21.51
CA ALA A 198 26.58 -12.70 21.20
C ALA A 198 27.18 -11.31 21.47
N ARG A 199 28.38 -11.27 22.06
CA ARG A 199 29.15 -10.05 22.27
C ARG A 199 29.81 -9.57 20.98
N GLN A 200 30.20 -10.47 20.07
CA GLN A 200 30.86 -10.15 18.79
C GLN A 200 29.89 -10.08 17.61
N LEU A 201 28.65 -10.57 17.73
CA LEU A 201 27.67 -10.59 16.64
C LEU A 201 27.51 -9.21 15.96
N ASN A 202 27.26 -8.14 16.71
CA ASN A 202 27.07 -6.81 16.13
C ASN A 202 28.32 -6.30 15.42
N ASP A 203 29.50 -6.63 15.96
CA ASP A 203 30.79 -6.23 15.40
C ASP A 203 31.05 -6.95 14.06
N LEU A 204 30.69 -8.25 13.97
CA LEU A 204 30.74 -9.03 12.72
C LEU A 204 29.77 -8.48 11.67
N LEU A 205 28.52 -8.20 12.06
CA LEU A 205 27.50 -7.66 11.16
C LEU A 205 27.94 -6.30 10.58
N ALA A 206 28.38 -5.39 11.45
CA ALA A 206 28.90 -4.10 11.02
C ALA A 206 30.13 -4.26 10.11
N THR A 207 31.10 -5.09 10.51
CA THR A 207 32.31 -5.35 9.71
C THR A 207 31.95 -5.86 8.31
N ALA A 208 30.98 -6.76 8.19
CA ALA A 208 30.55 -7.29 6.90
C ALA A 208 29.86 -6.24 6.02
N ASP A 209 28.92 -5.46 6.56
CA ASP A 209 28.28 -4.38 5.81
C ASP A 209 29.29 -3.34 5.31
N PHE A 210 30.20 -2.88 6.17
CA PHE A 210 31.21 -1.87 5.80
C PHE A 210 32.29 -2.43 4.87
N THR A 211 32.69 -3.69 5.03
CA THR A 211 33.65 -4.35 4.12
C THR A 211 33.04 -4.47 2.73
N PHE A 212 31.79 -4.92 2.63
CA PHE A 212 31.10 -5.02 1.35
C PHE A 212 30.90 -3.66 0.70
N PHE A 213 30.49 -2.65 1.48
CA PHE A 213 30.36 -1.27 1.02
C PHE A 213 31.67 -0.72 0.44
N GLY A 214 32.80 -0.97 1.12
CA GLY A 214 34.12 -0.54 0.63
C GLY A 214 34.53 -1.20 -0.70
N GLN A 215 34.00 -2.37 -1.02
CA GLN A 215 34.31 -3.12 -2.24
C GLN A 215 33.31 -2.88 -3.38
N GLN A 216 32.03 -2.69 -3.04
CA GLN A 216 30.92 -2.69 -4.01
C GLN A 216 30.14 -1.37 -4.05
N THR A 217 30.49 -0.38 -3.22
CA THR A 217 29.79 0.92 -3.08
C THR A 217 28.34 0.84 -2.57
N VAL A 218 27.89 -0.37 -2.20
CA VAL A 218 26.61 -0.65 -1.55
C VAL A 218 26.82 -1.63 -0.38
N GLY A 219 26.02 -1.52 0.67
CA GLY A 219 26.02 -2.44 1.82
C GLY A 219 25.25 -3.73 1.53
N ILE A 220 25.28 -4.67 2.47
CA ILE A 220 24.57 -5.96 2.39
C ILE A 220 23.14 -5.79 2.90
N SER A 221 22.97 -5.25 4.11
CA SER A 221 21.73 -5.40 4.88
C SER A 221 20.85 -4.14 4.95
N GLY A 222 21.43 -2.95 4.68
CA GLY A 222 20.76 -1.67 4.92
C GLY A 222 20.61 -1.31 6.40
N MET A 223 21.19 -2.10 7.32
CA MET A 223 21.21 -1.79 8.73
C MET A 223 22.16 -0.62 9.02
N VAL A 224 21.70 0.31 9.83
CA VAL A 224 22.53 1.41 10.35
C VAL A 224 23.10 1.01 11.70
N TYR A 225 24.39 1.24 11.89
CA TYR A 225 25.11 0.90 13.12
C TYR A 225 25.55 2.17 13.84
N CYS A 226 25.42 2.18 15.17
CA CYS A 226 25.91 3.27 16.01
C CYS A 226 26.75 2.76 17.17
N LYS A 227 27.47 3.67 17.82
CA LYS A 227 28.21 3.42 19.06
C LYS A 227 27.60 4.26 20.20
N PRO A 228 26.56 3.76 20.90
CA PRO A 228 25.93 4.50 22.00
C PRO A 228 26.82 4.60 23.24
N ALA A 229 27.82 3.72 23.37
CA ALA A 229 28.86 3.80 24.39
C ALA A 229 30.22 3.38 23.79
N THR A 230 30.70 2.17 24.09
CA THR A 230 31.99 1.65 23.59
C THR A 230 31.83 0.53 22.57
N LYS A 231 30.62 -0.02 22.41
CA LYS A 231 30.33 -1.14 21.53
C LYS A 231 29.43 -0.72 20.38
N VAL A 232 29.64 -1.35 19.23
CA VAL A 232 28.83 -1.13 18.04
C VAL A 232 27.55 -1.93 18.17
N GLU A 233 26.43 -1.32 17.80
CA GLU A 233 25.15 -2.01 17.69
C GLU A 233 24.28 -1.47 16.56
N PRO A 234 23.38 -2.29 16.00
CA PRO A 234 22.29 -1.82 15.17
C PRO A 234 21.49 -0.70 15.86
N ILE A 235 21.10 0.34 15.13
CA ILE A 235 20.11 1.28 15.65
C ILE A 235 18.80 0.52 15.94
N LYS A 236 18.08 0.94 16.99
CA LYS A 236 16.86 0.25 17.44
C LYS A 236 17.09 -1.26 17.71
N ARG A 237 18.27 -1.65 18.20
CA ARG A 237 18.67 -3.05 18.46
C ARG A 237 17.57 -3.91 19.11
N GLN A 238 16.95 -3.41 20.17
CA GLN A 238 15.91 -4.13 20.91
C GLN A 238 14.69 -4.45 20.04
N LEU A 239 14.28 -3.52 19.17
CA LEU A 239 13.15 -3.70 18.27
C LEU A 239 13.45 -4.78 17.23
N VAL A 240 14.62 -4.69 16.59
CA VAL A 240 14.98 -5.59 15.48
C VAL A 240 15.20 -7.02 15.99
N TYR A 241 16.01 -7.21 17.04
CA TYR A 241 16.21 -8.56 17.60
C TYR A 241 14.95 -9.12 18.27
N GLY A 242 14.18 -8.28 18.97
CA GLY A 242 12.91 -8.71 19.56
C GLY A 242 11.92 -9.21 18.50
N ALA A 243 11.87 -8.59 17.33
CA ALA A 243 11.03 -9.04 16.24
C ALA A 243 11.51 -10.36 15.61
N LEU A 244 12.83 -10.54 15.47
CA LEU A 244 13.39 -11.80 15.01
C LEU A 244 13.13 -12.94 16.00
N VAL A 245 13.16 -12.67 17.31
CA VAL A 245 12.75 -13.64 18.34
C VAL A 245 11.25 -13.94 18.26
N ASN A 246 10.42 -12.92 18.14
CA ASN A 246 8.96 -13.09 18.02
C ASN A 246 8.57 -13.88 16.76
N SER A 247 9.30 -13.68 15.66
CA SER A 247 9.11 -14.42 14.40
C SER A 247 9.60 -15.87 14.44
N GLY A 248 10.29 -16.26 15.53
CA GLY A 248 10.89 -17.57 15.67
C GLY A 248 12.07 -17.83 14.75
N VAL A 249 12.73 -16.78 14.22
CA VAL A 249 14.01 -16.84 13.49
C VAL A 249 15.18 -16.95 14.47
N LEU A 250 15.05 -16.32 15.64
CA LEU A 250 16.01 -16.38 16.74
C LEU A 250 15.36 -16.89 18.03
N ALA A 251 16.18 -17.44 18.93
CA ALA A 251 15.83 -17.69 20.32
C ALA A 251 16.82 -16.97 21.25
N GLU A 252 16.31 -16.44 22.36
CA GLU A 252 17.17 -15.87 23.41
C GLU A 252 17.84 -16.97 24.24
N THR A 253 19.11 -16.76 24.57
CA THR A 253 19.92 -17.63 25.41
C THR A 253 20.55 -16.82 26.55
N ALA A 254 21.10 -17.48 27.57
CA ALA A 254 21.74 -16.81 28.69
C ALA A 254 22.90 -15.88 28.28
N THR A 255 23.51 -16.14 27.12
CA THR A 255 24.65 -15.40 26.59
C THR A 255 24.31 -14.59 25.33
N GLY A 256 23.05 -14.59 24.87
CA GLY A 256 22.52 -13.73 23.81
C GLY A 256 21.50 -14.40 22.90
N TYR A 257 21.85 -14.73 21.64
CA TYR A 257 20.91 -15.27 20.66
C TYR A 257 21.42 -16.57 20.01
N GLN A 258 20.49 -17.41 19.58
CA GLN A 258 20.73 -18.59 18.75
C GLN A 258 19.79 -18.57 17.54
N ALA A 259 20.29 -18.91 16.36
CA ALA A 259 19.45 -19.12 15.18
C ALA A 259 18.66 -20.43 15.31
N THR A 260 17.36 -20.37 15.07
CA THR A 260 16.44 -21.52 15.19
C THR A 260 16.11 -22.16 13.84
N GLN A 261 16.44 -21.49 12.74
CA GLN A 261 16.15 -21.89 11.37
C GLN A 261 17.44 -21.92 10.55
N ALA A 262 17.51 -22.79 9.55
CA ALA A 262 18.61 -22.78 8.59
C ALA A 262 18.61 -21.47 7.79
N VAL A 263 19.80 -20.99 7.45
CA VAL A 263 19.94 -19.77 6.63
C VAL A 263 19.47 -20.04 5.21
N ASP A 264 18.55 -19.23 4.73
CA ASP A 264 18.17 -19.20 3.33
C ASP A 264 19.14 -18.31 2.55
N GLU A 265 20.18 -18.94 1.98
CA GLU A 265 21.23 -18.24 1.23
C GLU A 265 20.71 -17.54 -0.04
N THR A 266 19.49 -17.83 -0.50
CA THR A 266 18.90 -17.17 -1.69
C THR A 266 18.64 -15.68 -1.49
N TRP A 267 18.65 -15.21 -0.25
CA TRP A 267 18.58 -13.80 0.12
C TRP A 267 19.86 -13.01 -0.19
N PHE A 268 20.95 -13.69 -0.55
CA PHE A 268 22.26 -13.09 -0.77
C PHE A 268 22.80 -13.39 -2.16
N THR A 269 23.51 -12.42 -2.73
CA THR A 269 24.33 -12.61 -3.92
C THR A 269 25.58 -13.42 -3.58
N ALA A 270 26.22 -14.01 -4.59
CA ALA A 270 27.48 -14.74 -4.41
C ALA A 270 28.60 -13.88 -3.79
N LEU A 271 28.64 -12.57 -4.10
CA LEU A 271 29.62 -11.64 -3.52
C LEU A 271 29.33 -11.32 -2.06
N GLU A 272 28.06 -11.15 -1.69
CA GLU A 272 27.64 -10.95 -0.29
C GLU A 272 28.02 -12.18 0.55
N LEU A 273 27.68 -13.39 0.08
CA LEU A 273 28.04 -14.65 0.76
C LEU A 273 29.55 -14.80 0.92
N ALA A 274 30.33 -14.54 -0.13
CA ALA A 274 31.79 -14.61 -0.07
C ALA A 274 32.37 -13.62 0.96
N THR A 275 31.80 -12.41 1.05
CA THR A 275 32.22 -11.40 2.02
C THR A 275 31.85 -11.82 3.44
N MET A 276 30.64 -12.33 3.64
CA MET A 276 30.17 -12.84 4.93
C MET A 276 31.03 -14.00 5.44
N GLN A 277 31.39 -14.94 4.55
CA GLN A 277 32.29 -16.05 4.86
C GLN A 277 33.69 -15.57 5.23
N ALA A 278 34.24 -14.62 4.47
CA ALA A 278 35.56 -14.05 4.77
C ALA A 278 35.58 -13.37 6.15
N VAL A 279 34.57 -12.58 6.48
CA VAL A 279 34.44 -11.89 7.77
C VAL A 279 34.25 -12.89 8.92
N ALA A 280 33.45 -13.94 8.71
CA ALA A 280 33.29 -15.00 9.70
C ALA A 280 34.61 -15.75 10.00
N GLN A 281 35.52 -15.85 9.03
CA GLN A 281 36.84 -16.46 9.21
C GLN A 281 37.85 -15.50 9.84
N SER A 282 37.84 -14.22 9.46
CA SER A 282 38.81 -13.22 9.95
C SER A 282 38.44 -12.60 11.29
N GLY A 283 37.17 -12.66 11.68
CA GLY A 283 36.64 -11.91 12.81
C GLY A 283 36.41 -10.43 12.51
N PRO A 284 35.97 -9.64 13.51
CA PRO A 284 35.66 -8.22 13.34
C PRO A 284 36.90 -7.36 13.08
N ASP A 285 36.75 -6.30 12.27
CA ASP A 285 37.82 -5.31 12.05
C ASP A 285 37.73 -4.18 13.09
N GLU A 286 38.53 -4.27 14.16
CA GLU A 286 38.52 -3.27 15.23
C GLU A 286 38.83 -1.85 14.76
N LYS A 287 39.67 -1.67 13.74
CA LYS A 287 40.02 -0.33 13.21
C LYS A 287 38.84 0.28 12.48
N MET A 288 38.10 -0.55 11.73
CA MET A 288 36.86 -0.15 11.07
C MET A 288 35.80 0.25 12.09
N LEU A 289 35.57 -0.57 13.12
CA LEU A 289 34.56 -0.35 14.16
C LEU A 289 34.82 0.93 14.97
N GLN A 290 36.09 1.31 15.16
CA GLN A 290 36.46 2.57 15.82
C GLN A 290 35.96 3.81 15.06
N ARG A 291 35.80 3.73 13.74
CA ARG A 291 35.35 4.84 12.88
C ARG A 291 33.84 5.05 12.88
N ILE A 292 33.07 4.11 13.44
CA ILE A 292 31.62 4.23 13.55
C ILE A 292 31.28 5.29 14.60
N GLY A 293 30.47 6.27 14.18
CA GLY A 293 30.02 7.39 14.98
C GLY A 293 29.02 7.02 16.09
N THR A 294 28.77 7.99 16.95
CA THR A 294 27.76 7.94 18.01
C THR A 294 26.35 8.01 17.45
N ALA A 295 25.35 7.69 18.29
CA ALA A 295 23.95 7.79 17.88
C ALA A 295 23.54 9.23 17.51
N ASP A 296 24.12 10.23 18.19
CA ASP A 296 23.83 11.65 17.96
C ASP A 296 24.43 12.15 16.64
N GLU A 297 25.63 11.69 16.28
CA GLU A 297 26.27 12.00 15.00
C GLU A 297 25.47 11.42 13.82
N ILE A 298 24.97 10.19 13.97
CA ILE A 298 24.12 9.55 12.95
C ILE A 298 22.75 10.23 12.84
N ALA A 299 22.24 10.81 13.93
CA ALA A 299 21.00 11.58 13.90
C ALA A 299 21.19 12.94 13.21
N TYR A 300 22.36 13.56 13.32
CA TYR A 300 22.70 14.82 12.64
C TYR A 300 22.76 14.65 11.11
N ASP A 301 23.34 13.55 10.64
CA ASP A 301 23.40 13.19 9.22
C ASP A 301 22.02 12.81 8.62
N ARG A 302 20.94 12.82 9.40
CA ARG A 302 19.55 12.66 8.91
C ARG A 302 18.87 14.00 8.58
N VAL A 303 19.48 15.13 8.95
CA VAL A 303 18.87 16.47 8.84
C VAL A 303 19.53 17.32 7.75
N ASN A 304 20.68 16.90 7.21
CA ASN A 304 21.42 17.56 6.13
C ASN A 304 21.63 16.61 4.95
#